data_AF-Q1YKP2-F1
#
_entry.id   AF-Q1YKP2-F1
#
_cell.length_a   1.000
_cell.length_b   1.000
_cell.length_c   1.000
_cell.angle_alpha   90.00
_cell.angle_beta   90.00
_cell.angle_gamma   90.00
#
_symmetry.space_group_name_H-M   'P 1'
#
loop_
_entity.id
_entity.type
_entity.pdbx_description
1 polymer ?
#
loop_
_entity_poly.entity_id
_entity_poly.type
_entity_poly.pdbx_seq_one_letter_code
_entity_poly.pdbx_strand_id
1 'polypeptide(L)'
;MQENSMSTMTAAKDTTPDMTDFLTEELSRDFADRNDKPSAASNVLSGPPLIMDEPVPRLPRRIEGGFTGLGHDLDRHGRDCRNAVRLMEQLRPLLETAEAERVRLSQALTRILPEIEEHGRGLATMIESARKGDVSGDLAGKFTKSAAKLDELESLAEAMNVNLMAVRSAWEQYARAAIQAQRLRDGLKGH
;
A
#
# COMPACT_ATOMS: atom_id res chain seq x y z
N MET A 1 30.32 43.61 22.10
CA MET A 1 29.06 43.63 22.86
C MET A 1 27.96 43.94 21.85
N GLN A 2 27.01 43.08 21.52
CA GLN A 2 26.51 41.85 22.12
C GLN A 2 25.98 40.95 20.99
N GLU A 3 26.27 39.66 21.12
CA GLU A 3 25.68 38.54 20.40
C GLU A 3 24.29 38.20 20.97
N ASN A 4 23.46 37.55 20.13
CA ASN A 4 22.25 36.73 20.40
C ASN A 4 21.14 37.12 19.39
N SER A 5 20.48 36.22 18.65
CA SER A 5 20.03 34.88 19.06
C SER A 5 19.95 33.89 17.89
N MET A 6 20.40 32.67 18.20
CA MET A 6 19.88 31.35 17.82
C MET A 6 18.73 31.28 16.79
N SER A 7 19.01 30.58 15.69
CA SER A 7 18.06 29.62 15.12
C SER A 7 18.81 28.36 14.73
N THR A 8 18.99 27.49 15.72
CA THR A 8 19.34 26.09 15.49
C THR A 8 18.14 25.40 14.86
N MET A 9 18.15 25.27 13.52
CA MET A 9 17.29 24.34 12.82
C MET A 9 17.64 22.92 13.30
N THR A 10 16.87 22.40 14.24
CA THR A 10 16.82 20.98 14.50
C THR A 10 16.05 20.37 13.34
N ALA A 11 16.80 19.77 12.41
CA ALA A 11 16.24 18.90 11.40
C ALA A 11 15.38 17.85 12.12
N ALA A 12 14.08 17.85 11.82
CA ALA A 12 13.17 16.80 12.23
C ALA A 12 13.78 15.48 11.73
N LYS A 13 14.27 14.68 12.68
CA LYS A 13 14.84 13.37 12.40
C LYS A 13 13.65 12.46 12.09
N ASP A 14 13.38 12.28 10.81
CA ASP A 14 12.45 11.30 10.28
C ASP A 14 12.62 9.99 11.06
N THR A 15 11.60 9.65 11.84
CA THR A 15 11.57 8.47 12.71
C THR A 15 10.93 7.29 11.97
N THR A 16 11.16 7.23 10.66
CA THR A 16 10.75 6.17 9.74
C THR A 16 11.78 5.08 9.46
N PRO A 17 12.89 4.86 10.21
CA PRO A 17 13.66 3.63 10.04
C PRO A 17 13.14 2.59 11.03
N ASP A 18 12.31 1.66 10.55
CA ASP A 18 12.28 0.30 11.14
C ASP A 18 11.36 -0.65 10.37
N MET A 19 10.32 -0.13 9.71
CA MET A 19 9.29 -1.00 9.13
C MET A 19 9.74 -1.66 7.82
N THR A 20 10.56 -0.96 7.01
CA THR A 20 11.18 -1.54 5.82
C THR A 20 12.24 -2.56 6.20
N ASP A 21 13.07 -2.25 7.19
CA ASP A 21 14.17 -3.12 7.64
C ASP A 21 13.61 -4.40 8.25
N PHE A 22 12.56 -4.30 9.09
CA PHE A 22 11.82 -5.44 9.63
C PHE A 22 11.21 -6.33 8.55
N LEU A 23 10.61 -5.75 7.50
CA LEU A 23 10.04 -6.52 6.40
C LEU A 23 11.10 -7.25 5.57
N THR A 24 12.26 -6.62 5.33
CA THR A 24 13.40 -7.28 4.65
C THR A 24 14.05 -8.37 5.50
N GLU A 25 14.10 -8.21 6.82
CA GLU A 25 14.70 -9.19 7.73
C GLU A 25 13.81 -10.43 7.90
N GLU A 26 12.50 -10.26 8.07
CA GLU A 26 11.52 -11.36 8.07
C GLU A 26 11.52 -12.13 6.75
N LEU A 27 11.55 -11.43 5.61
CA LEU A 27 11.63 -12.07 4.29
C LEU A 27 12.91 -12.89 4.15
N SER A 28 14.05 -12.38 4.62
CA SER A 28 15.35 -13.07 4.49
C SER A 28 15.45 -14.31 5.39
N ARG A 29 14.81 -14.29 6.56
CA ARG A 29 14.79 -15.42 7.50
C ARG A 29 14.01 -16.61 6.96
N ASP A 30 12.88 -16.36 6.29
CA ASP A 30 12.05 -17.39 5.65
C ASP A 30 12.71 -18.08 4.45
N PHE A 31 13.71 -17.45 3.83
CA PHE A 31 14.49 -18.05 2.73
C PHE A 31 15.66 -18.93 3.20
N ALA A 32 16.20 -18.69 4.41
CA ALA A 32 17.35 -19.45 4.92
C ALA A 32 16.95 -20.86 5.41
N ASP A 33 15.76 -21.02 5.97
CA ASP A 33 15.34 -22.26 6.66
C ASP A 33 14.91 -23.39 5.70
N ARG A 34 14.84 -23.14 4.39
CA ARG A 34 14.41 -24.13 3.38
C ARG A 34 15.54 -24.78 2.58
N ASN A 35 16.80 -24.38 2.79
CA ASN A 35 17.89 -24.78 1.90
C ASN A 35 18.86 -25.84 2.45
N ASP A 36 18.65 -26.34 3.67
CA ASP A 36 19.51 -27.38 4.26
C ASP A 36 18.90 -28.77 4.13
N LYS A 37 19.23 -29.44 3.02
CA LYS A 37 19.41 -30.90 2.96
C LYS A 37 20.26 -31.30 1.74
N PRO A 38 21.58 -31.48 1.88
CA PRO A 38 22.36 -32.27 0.94
C PRO A 38 22.40 -33.72 1.44
N SER A 39 21.74 -34.65 0.73
CA SER A 39 22.02 -36.08 0.93
C SER A 39 23.16 -36.48 0.00
N ALA A 40 24.34 -36.65 0.59
CA ALA A 40 25.55 -37.09 -0.07
C ALA A 40 25.53 -38.60 -0.41
N ALA A 41 26.24 -38.89 -1.50
CA ALA A 41 27.04 -40.08 -1.81
C ALA A 41 26.36 -41.39 -2.29
N SER A 42 26.72 -41.80 -3.51
CA SER A 42 27.70 -42.91 -3.69
C SER A 42 28.35 -42.93 -5.07
N ASN A 43 29.65 -42.62 -5.07
CA ASN A 43 30.80 -43.18 -5.82
C ASN A 43 30.58 -44.57 -6.50
N VAL A 44 31.32 -45.04 -7.51
CA VAL A 44 32.55 -44.66 -8.24
C VAL A 44 32.64 -45.60 -9.46
N LEU A 45 33.19 -45.15 -10.60
CA LEU A 45 33.84 -46.05 -11.56
C LEU A 45 34.99 -45.30 -12.23
N SER A 46 36.20 -45.62 -11.78
CA SER A 46 37.47 -45.14 -12.32
C SER A 46 37.76 -45.75 -13.69
N GLY A 47 38.05 -44.92 -14.68
CA GLY A 47 38.70 -45.28 -15.94
C GLY A 47 39.66 -44.16 -16.37
N PRO A 48 40.81 -44.45 -17.03
CA PRO A 48 41.89 -43.48 -17.25
C PRO A 48 41.53 -42.38 -18.26
N PRO A 49 42.20 -41.21 -18.23
CA PRO A 49 41.81 -40.07 -19.05
C PRO A 49 42.30 -40.24 -20.48
N LEU A 50 41.38 -40.37 -21.44
CA LEU A 50 41.68 -40.04 -22.83
C LEU A 50 41.30 -38.59 -23.06
N ILE A 51 42.32 -37.75 -23.19
CA ILE A 51 42.22 -36.38 -23.66
C ILE A 51 41.77 -36.45 -25.12
N MET A 52 40.49 -36.16 -25.36
CA MET A 52 39.93 -35.86 -26.67
C MET A 52 39.33 -34.46 -26.55
N ASP A 53 40.08 -33.47 -27.04
CA ASP A 53 39.63 -32.09 -27.22
C ASP A 53 38.61 -32.07 -28.39
N GLU A 54 37.36 -32.35 -28.07
CA GLU A 54 36.22 -32.07 -28.94
C GLU A 54 35.10 -31.54 -28.06
N PRO A 55 34.52 -30.35 -28.33
CA PRO A 55 33.40 -29.84 -27.56
C PRO A 55 32.18 -30.69 -27.91
N VAL A 56 32.01 -31.82 -27.23
CA VAL A 56 30.82 -32.65 -27.32
C VAL A 56 29.63 -31.72 -27.09
N PRO A 57 28.75 -31.49 -28.08
CA PRO A 57 27.58 -30.65 -27.88
C PRO A 57 26.77 -31.32 -26.80
N ARG A 58 26.78 -30.73 -25.59
CA ARG A 58 25.99 -31.22 -24.47
C ARG A 58 24.54 -31.17 -24.95
N LEU A 59 23.96 -32.35 -25.16
CA LEU A 59 22.54 -32.47 -25.43
C LEU A 59 21.78 -31.67 -24.35
N PRO A 60 20.71 -30.95 -24.71
CA PRO A 60 19.90 -30.22 -23.75
C PRO A 60 19.60 -31.14 -22.56
N ARG A 61 19.81 -30.64 -21.34
CA ARG A 61 19.51 -31.39 -20.11
C ARG A 61 18.10 -31.98 -20.25
N ARG A 62 17.93 -33.27 -19.95
CA ARG A 62 16.62 -33.92 -19.99
C ARG A 62 15.63 -33.08 -19.18
N ILE A 63 14.60 -32.59 -19.84
CA ILE A 63 13.47 -31.93 -19.17
C ILE A 63 12.84 -33.00 -18.27
N GLU A 64 12.75 -32.76 -16.96
CA GLU A 64 12.03 -33.66 -16.05
C GLU A 64 10.59 -33.85 -16.57
N GLY A 65 10.17 -35.11 -16.77
CA GLY A 65 8.85 -35.42 -17.35
C GLY A 65 8.69 -35.21 -18.86
N GLY A 66 9.72 -34.78 -19.59
CA GLY A 66 9.70 -34.60 -21.05
C GLY A 66 8.74 -33.50 -21.55
N PHE A 67 8.42 -33.51 -22.84
CA PHE A 67 7.48 -32.54 -23.44
C PHE A 67 6.07 -32.58 -22.83
N THR A 68 5.67 -33.74 -22.29
CA THR A 68 4.40 -33.91 -21.57
C THR A 68 4.40 -33.19 -20.22
N GLY A 69 5.51 -33.23 -19.47
CA GLY A 69 5.68 -32.47 -18.23
C GLY A 69 5.64 -30.96 -18.49
N LEU A 70 6.37 -30.51 -19.53
CA LEU A 70 6.36 -29.11 -19.98
C LEU A 70 4.94 -28.64 -20.36
N GLY A 71 4.16 -29.48 -21.04
CA GLY A 71 2.77 -29.18 -21.39
C GLY A 71 1.88 -29.00 -20.15
N HIS A 72 1.99 -29.90 -19.16
CA HIS A 72 1.23 -29.79 -17.92
C HIS A 72 1.63 -28.57 -17.09
N ASP A 73 2.92 -28.22 -17.05
CA ASP A 73 3.40 -27.03 -16.36
C ASP A 73 2.92 -25.74 -17.04
N LEU A 74 2.96 -25.70 -18.38
CA LEU A 74 2.43 -24.58 -19.15
C LEU A 74 0.91 -24.42 -18.96
N ASP A 75 0.16 -25.51 -18.94
CA ASP A 75 -1.29 -25.49 -18.70
C ASP A 75 -1.65 -25.07 -17.28
N ARG A 76 -0.87 -25.53 -16.28
CA ARG A 76 -1.00 -25.09 -14.89
C ARG A 76 -0.71 -23.59 -14.78
N HIS A 77 0.39 -23.15 -15.35
CA HIS A 77 0.80 -21.76 -15.30
C HIS A 77 -0.18 -20.84 -16.05
N GLY A 78 -0.69 -21.27 -17.20
CA GLY A 78 -1.71 -20.55 -17.94
C GLY A 78 -3.03 -20.42 -17.16
N ARG A 79 -3.37 -21.39 -16.30
CA ARG A 79 -4.49 -21.26 -15.35
C ARG A 79 -4.18 -20.25 -14.26
N ASP A 80 -3.00 -20.32 -13.64
CA ASP A 80 -2.60 -19.44 -12.55
C ASP A 80 -2.54 -17.96 -13.00
N CYS A 81 -1.98 -17.69 -14.19
CA CYS A 81 -1.96 -16.36 -14.78
C CYS A 81 -3.36 -15.81 -15.07
N ARG A 82 -4.27 -16.63 -15.64
CA ARG A 82 -5.65 -16.21 -15.89
C ARG A 82 -6.40 -15.92 -14.59
N ASN A 83 -6.18 -16.73 -13.56
CA ASN A 83 -6.79 -16.53 -12.25
C ASN A 83 -6.30 -15.23 -11.60
N ALA A 84 -5.00 -14.94 -11.68
CA ALA A 84 -4.42 -13.71 -11.14
C ALA A 84 -4.97 -12.45 -11.86
N VAL A 85 -5.04 -12.48 -13.19
CA VAL A 85 -5.63 -11.37 -13.98
C VAL A 85 -7.10 -11.16 -13.62
N ARG A 86 -7.88 -12.25 -13.56
CA ARG A 86 -9.30 -12.18 -13.19
C ARG A 86 -9.49 -11.60 -11.79
N LEU A 87 -8.65 -11.97 -10.83
CA LEU A 87 -8.72 -11.41 -9.47
C LEU A 87 -8.44 -9.90 -9.48
N MET A 88 -7.42 -9.45 -10.21
CA MET A 88 -7.13 -8.01 -10.33
C MET A 88 -8.29 -7.24 -10.99
N GLU A 89 -8.92 -7.82 -12.01
CA GLU A 89 -10.11 -7.25 -12.65
C GLU A 89 -11.31 -7.17 -11.70
N GLN A 90 -11.47 -8.16 -10.80
CA GLN A 90 -12.52 -8.14 -9.79
C GLN A 90 -12.28 -7.10 -8.68
N LEU A 91 -11.01 -6.84 -8.33
CA LEU A 91 -10.65 -5.87 -7.29
C LEU A 91 -10.68 -4.42 -7.80
N ARG A 92 -10.45 -4.20 -9.10
CA ARG A 92 -10.39 -2.85 -9.69
C ARG A 92 -11.64 -1.99 -9.41
N PRO A 93 -12.88 -2.46 -9.61
CA PRO A 93 -14.07 -1.65 -9.33
C PRO A 93 -14.21 -1.24 -7.86
N LEU A 94 -13.78 -2.10 -6.93
CA LEU A 94 -13.82 -1.81 -5.50
C LEU A 94 -12.83 -0.68 -5.16
N LEU A 95 -11.63 -0.74 -5.75
CA LEU A 95 -10.62 0.30 -5.60
C LEU A 95 -11.11 1.63 -6.19
N GLU A 96 -11.60 1.62 -7.43
CA GLU A 96 -12.12 2.81 -8.11
C GLU A 96 -13.28 3.45 -7.34
N THR A 97 -14.18 2.65 -6.78
CA THR A 97 -15.30 3.15 -5.96
C THR A 97 -14.80 3.81 -4.68
N ALA A 98 -13.85 3.18 -3.98
CA ALA A 98 -13.29 3.74 -2.76
C ALA A 98 -12.54 5.06 -3.01
N GLU A 99 -11.81 5.16 -4.12
CA GLU A 99 -11.10 6.37 -4.53
C GLU A 99 -12.04 7.48 -5.00
N ALA A 100 -13.07 7.15 -5.77
CA ALA A 100 -14.11 8.11 -6.17
C ALA A 100 -14.81 8.70 -4.94
N GLU A 101 -15.10 7.87 -3.94
CA GLU A 101 -15.71 8.30 -2.69
C GLU A 101 -14.75 9.20 -1.88
N ARG A 102 -13.46 8.88 -1.83
CA ARG A 102 -12.44 9.75 -1.21
C ARG A 102 -12.44 11.14 -1.84
N VAL A 103 -12.47 11.21 -3.17
CA VAL A 103 -12.52 12.47 -3.92
C VAL A 103 -13.80 13.23 -3.60
N ARG A 104 -14.96 12.55 -3.58
CA ARG A 104 -16.26 13.15 -3.22
C ARG A 104 -16.24 13.76 -1.82
N LEU A 105 -15.72 13.02 -0.83
CA LEU A 105 -15.62 13.48 0.56
C LEU A 105 -14.64 14.66 0.70
N SER A 106 -13.50 14.62 -0.01
CA SER A 106 -12.57 15.75 -0.04
C SER A 106 -13.21 17.00 -0.64
N GLN A 107 -14.01 16.87 -1.70
CA GLN A 107 -14.74 17.99 -2.28
C GLN A 107 -15.81 18.53 -1.33
N ALA A 108 -16.50 17.65 -0.59
CA ALA A 108 -17.44 18.08 0.44
C ALA A 108 -16.75 18.87 1.56
N LEU A 109 -15.56 18.44 1.99
CA LEU A 109 -14.78 19.15 3.01
C LEU A 109 -14.38 20.54 2.54
N THR A 110 -13.88 20.65 1.29
CA THR A 110 -13.55 21.95 0.70
C THR A 110 -14.74 22.90 0.61
N ARG A 111 -15.97 22.38 0.47
CA ARG A 111 -17.20 23.19 0.43
C ARG A 111 -17.64 23.67 1.82
N ILE A 112 -17.55 22.81 2.83
CA ILE A 112 -18.07 23.09 4.18
C ILE A 112 -17.10 23.95 5.01
N LEU A 113 -15.78 23.82 4.79
CA LEU A 113 -14.77 24.56 5.56
C LEU A 113 -14.99 26.09 5.57
N PRO A 114 -15.19 26.77 4.42
CA PRO A 114 -15.46 28.22 4.41
C PRO A 114 -16.71 28.61 5.19
N GLU A 115 -17.76 27.80 5.14
CA GLU A 115 -19.00 28.05 5.87
C GLU A 115 -18.76 28.01 7.39
N ILE A 116 -18.01 27.01 7.86
CA ILE A 116 -17.64 26.88 9.29
C ILE A 116 -16.81 28.08 9.73
N GLU A 117 -15.83 28.50 8.93
CA GLU A 117 -15.00 29.67 9.24
C GLU A 117 -15.83 30.96 9.29
N GLU A 118 -16.78 31.13 8.37
CA GLU A 118 -17.70 32.27 8.39
C GLU A 118 -18.60 32.24 9.63
N HIS A 119 -19.21 31.10 9.95
CA HIS A 119 -20.04 30.92 11.12
C HIS A 119 -19.26 31.14 12.43
N GLY A 120 -18.03 30.65 12.51
CA GLY A 120 -17.13 30.84 13.65
C GLY A 120 -16.77 32.32 13.85
N ARG A 121 -16.38 33.03 12.78
CA ARG A 121 -16.08 34.48 12.84
C ARG A 121 -17.30 35.30 13.22
N GLY A 122 -18.46 34.96 12.65
CA GLY A 122 -19.73 35.62 12.98
C GLY A 122 -20.08 35.43 14.45
N LEU A 123 -20.03 34.19 14.95
CA LEU A 123 -20.30 33.87 16.35
C LEU A 123 -19.34 34.61 17.30
N ALA A 124 -18.04 34.62 17.01
CA ALA A 124 -17.05 35.33 17.81
C ALA A 124 -17.35 36.84 17.90
N THR A 125 -17.78 37.44 16.78
CA THR A 125 -18.14 38.86 16.73
C THR A 125 -19.38 39.16 17.59
N MET A 126 -20.41 38.30 17.54
CA MET A 126 -21.60 38.49 18.38
C MET A 126 -21.34 38.24 19.87
N ILE A 127 -20.49 37.28 20.21
CA ILE A 127 -20.06 37.08 21.59
C ILE A 127 -19.36 38.35 22.11
N GLU A 128 -18.51 38.96 21.29
CA GLU A 128 -17.82 40.21 21.65
C GLU A 128 -18.77 41.40 21.81
N SER A 129 -19.78 41.53 20.94
CA SER A 129 -20.82 42.57 21.07
C SER A 129 -21.68 42.36 22.31
N ALA A 130 -22.10 41.12 22.58
CA ALA A 130 -22.86 40.76 23.78
C ALA A 130 -22.06 41.05 25.06
N ARG A 131 -20.74 40.78 25.05
CA ARG A 131 -19.84 41.12 26.16
C ARG A 131 -19.76 42.62 26.44
N LYS A 132 -19.91 43.46 25.41
CA LYS A 132 -19.97 44.92 25.51
C LYS A 132 -21.35 45.45 25.95
N GLY A 133 -22.30 44.55 26.23
CA GLY A 133 -23.65 44.90 26.66
C GLY A 133 -24.66 45.07 25.52
N ASP A 134 -24.26 44.86 24.26
CA ASP A 134 -25.17 44.87 23.11
C ASP A 134 -25.74 43.46 22.87
N VAL A 135 -26.88 43.20 23.49
CA VAL A 135 -27.62 41.93 23.38
C VAL A 135 -28.73 42.00 22.32
N SER A 136 -28.65 42.95 21.38
CA SER A 136 -29.67 43.10 20.33
C SER A 136 -29.70 41.95 19.32
N GLY A 137 -28.64 41.13 19.27
CA GLY A 137 -28.53 40.01 18.34
C GLY A 137 -29.08 38.67 18.87
N ASP A 138 -29.60 37.84 17.95
CA ASP A 138 -29.98 36.44 18.23
C ASP A 138 -28.74 35.55 18.39
N LEU A 139 -28.10 35.64 19.56
CA LEU A 139 -26.92 34.86 19.90
C LEU A 139 -27.24 33.36 19.98
N ALA A 140 -28.41 33.00 20.52
CA ALA A 140 -28.84 31.62 20.65
C ALA A 140 -28.99 30.93 19.28
N GLY A 141 -29.70 31.57 18.33
CA GLY A 141 -29.84 31.04 16.99
C GLY A 141 -28.52 30.94 16.23
N LYS A 142 -27.53 31.78 16.56
CA LYS A 142 -26.18 31.69 16.00
C LYS A 142 -25.36 30.55 16.59
N PHE A 143 -25.48 30.28 17.88
CA PHE A 143 -24.93 29.05 18.47
C PHE A 143 -25.53 27.81 17.83
N THR A 144 -26.85 27.75 17.64
CA THR A 144 -27.52 26.61 17.00
C THR A 144 -27.02 26.38 15.58
N LYS A 145 -26.87 27.45 14.78
CA LYS A 145 -26.34 27.35 13.41
C LYS A 145 -24.89 26.89 13.38
N SER A 146 -24.04 27.42 14.26
CA SER A 146 -22.64 27.00 14.34
C SER A 146 -22.51 25.56 14.82
N ALA A 147 -23.32 25.12 15.79
CA ALA A 147 -23.36 23.74 16.26
C ALA A 147 -23.74 22.78 15.12
N ALA A 148 -24.82 23.08 14.38
CA ALA A 148 -25.25 22.26 13.24
C ALA A 148 -24.16 22.11 12.15
N LYS A 149 -23.35 23.15 11.94
CA LYS A 149 -22.24 23.12 10.99
C LYS A 149 -21.04 22.30 11.49
N LEU A 150 -20.81 22.29 12.80
CA LEU A 150 -19.80 21.42 13.41
C LEU A 150 -20.24 19.95 13.39
N ASP A 151 -21.53 19.67 13.62
CA ASP A 151 -22.09 18.32 13.49
C ASP A 151 -21.93 17.79 12.04
N GLU A 152 -22.14 18.65 11.04
CA GLU A 152 -21.90 18.33 9.62
C GLU A 152 -20.42 18.00 9.35
N LEU A 153 -19.49 18.74 9.98
CA LEU A 153 -18.05 18.45 9.88
C LEU A 153 -17.68 17.13 10.56
N GLU A 154 -18.24 16.84 11.73
CA GLU A 154 -18.01 15.61 12.45
C GLU A 154 -18.48 14.41 11.63
N SER A 155 -19.71 14.45 11.10
CA SER A 155 -20.24 13.41 10.22
C SER A 155 -19.38 13.21 8.97
N LEU A 156 -18.86 14.29 8.38
CA LEU A 156 -17.95 14.20 7.25
C LEU A 156 -16.60 13.58 7.65
N ALA A 157 -16.06 13.93 8.81
CA ALA A 157 -14.81 13.39 9.32
C ALA A 157 -14.93 11.88 9.60
N GLU A 158 -16.06 11.43 10.17
CA GLU A 158 -16.36 10.01 10.34
C GLU A 158 -16.39 9.27 9.00
N ALA A 159 -17.11 9.82 8.02
CA ALA A 159 -17.19 9.24 6.68
C ALA A 159 -15.81 9.15 5.99
N MET A 160 -14.99 10.20 6.13
CA MET A 160 -13.60 10.20 5.64
C MET A 160 -12.75 9.13 6.31
N ASN A 161 -12.88 8.95 7.63
CA ASN A 161 -12.13 7.93 8.36
C ASN A 161 -12.49 6.52 7.90
N VAL A 162 -13.79 6.23 7.75
CA VAL A 162 -14.27 4.95 7.20
C VAL A 162 -13.75 4.74 5.78
N ASN A 163 -13.81 5.76 4.93
CA ASN A 163 -13.32 5.69 3.55
C ASN A 163 -11.81 5.45 3.49
N LEU A 164 -11.00 6.08 4.35
CA LEU A 164 -9.55 5.86 4.40
C LEU A 164 -9.21 4.38 4.69
N MET A 165 -9.95 3.75 5.60
CA MET A 165 -9.77 2.32 5.88
C MET A 165 -10.17 1.45 4.68
N ALA A 166 -11.26 1.81 3.99
CA ALA A 166 -11.69 1.12 2.78
C ALA A 166 -10.67 1.24 1.63
N VAL A 167 -10.16 2.44 1.37
CA VAL A 167 -9.13 2.72 0.36
C VAL A 167 -7.86 1.93 0.68
N ARG A 168 -7.40 1.95 1.92
CA ARG A 168 -6.22 1.17 2.35
C ARG A 168 -6.42 -0.31 2.09
N SER A 169 -7.55 -0.87 2.52
CA SER A 169 -7.83 -2.30 2.34
C SER A 169 -7.91 -2.68 0.86
N ALA A 170 -8.59 -1.88 0.04
CA ALA A 170 -8.71 -2.11 -1.39
C ALA A 170 -7.34 -2.07 -2.10
N TRP A 171 -6.50 -1.08 -1.78
CA TRP A 171 -5.14 -0.98 -2.29
C TRP A 171 -4.28 -2.17 -1.87
N GLU A 172 -4.36 -2.59 -0.61
CA GLU A 172 -3.59 -3.73 -0.12
C GLU A 172 -3.97 -5.02 -0.85
N GLN A 173 -5.26 -5.29 -1.01
CA GLN A 173 -5.74 -6.46 -1.75
C GLN A 173 -5.30 -6.42 -3.22
N TYR A 174 -5.43 -5.27 -3.88
CA TYR A 174 -5.01 -5.09 -5.26
C TYR A 174 -3.49 -5.26 -5.42
N ALA A 175 -2.70 -4.67 -4.52
CA ALA A 175 -1.24 -4.78 -4.54
C ALA A 175 -0.77 -6.22 -4.31
N ARG A 176 -1.37 -6.95 -3.37
CA ARG A 176 -1.09 -8.38 -3.14
C ARG A 176 -1.35 -9.21 -4.41
N ALA A 177 -2.48 -8.97 -5.08
CA ALA A 177 -2.81 -9.65 -6.34
C ALA A 177 -1.81 -9.28 -7.46
N ALA A 178 -1.41 -8.01 -7.57
CA ALA A 178 -0.43 -7.55 -8.53
C ALA A 178 0.97 -8.16 -8.30
N ILE A 179 1.41 -8.22 -7.04
CA ILE A 179 2.69 -8.87 -6.67
C ILE A 179 2.64 -10.36 -6.99
N GLN A 180 1.52 -11.04 -6.72
CA GLN A 180 1.36 -12.46 -7.08
C GLN A 180 1.43 -12.66 -8.60
N ALA A 181 0.75 -11.82 -9.39
CA ALA A 181 0.83 -11.84 -10.84
C ALA A 181 2.27 -11.58 -11.34
N GLN A 182 2.99 -10.66 -10.68
CA GLN A 182 4.38 -10.35 -10.98
C GLN A 182 5.30 -11.54 -10.72
N ARG A 183 5.14 -12.22 -9.59
CA ARG A 183 5.91 -13.42 -9.24
C ARG A 183 5.71 -14.55 -10.25
N LEU A 184 4.47 -14.76 -10.71
CA LEU A 184 4.18 -15.74 -11.76
C LEU A 184 4.93 -15.39 -13.05
N ARG A 185 4.93 -14.12 -13.44
CA ARG A 185 5.64 -13.64 -14.62
C ARG A 185 7.16 -13.79 -14.50
N ASP A 186 7.73 -13.49 -13.34
CA ASP A 186 9.18 -13.54 -13.14
C ASP A 186 9.69 -14.99 -13.04
N GLY A 187 8.87 -15.91 -12.51
CA GLY A 187 9.13 -17.34 -12.57
C GLY A 187 9.31 -17.89 -14.00
N LEU A 188 8.68 -17.27 -15.01
CA LEU A 188 8.87 -17.65 -16.41
C LEU A 188 10.20 -17.16 -17.01
N LYS A 189 10.79 -16.09 -16.47
CA LYS A 189 12.03 -15.51 -17.00
C LYS A 189 13.29 -16.17 -16.43
N GLY A 190 13.15 -16.90 -15.32
CA GLY A 190 14.26 -17.56 -14.61
C GLY A 190 14.55 -18.99 -15.06
N HIS A 191 13.82 -19.52 -16.06
CA HIS A 191 14.01 -20.82 -16.68
C HIS A 191 14.46 -20.67 -18.13
#